data_AF-A0A7J9VYR6-F1
#
_entry.id   AF-A0A7J9VYR6-F1
#
_cell.length_a   1.000
_cell.length_b   1.000
_cell.length_c   1.000
_cell.angle_alpha   90.00
_cell.angle_beta   90.00
_cell.angle_gamma   90.00
#
_symmetry.space_group_name_H-M   'P 1'
#
loop_
_entity.id
_entity.type
_entity.pdbx_description
1 polymer ?
#
loop_
_entity_poly.entity_id
_entity_poly.type
_entity_poly.pdbx_seq_one_letter_code
_entity_poly.pdbx_strand_id
1 'polypeptide(L)'
;MGGRRDKEVDLSGATYYALLAAGRSRDNPSGVARRRRDGDTVIDEVFTRNLRWDPTDYFDRERLGRNDDEHVEITEAEADEFVQRVTAKRR
;
A
#
# COMPACT_ATOMS: atom_id res chain seq x y z
N MET A 1 -7.23 -27.72 -26.47
CA MET A 1 -7.64 -28.10 -25.10
C MET A 1 -6.50 -27.70 -24.19
N GLY A 2 -6.56 -26.57 -23.47
CA GLY A 2 -7.38 -26.42 -22.26
C GLY A 2 -6.61 -27.08 -21.11
N GLY A 3 -6.05 -26.42 -20.11
CA GLY A 3 -6.17 -25.03 -19.70
C GLY A 3 -4.89 -24.55 -19.01
N ARG A 4 -4.88 -23.24 -18.82
CA ARG A 4 -3.90 -22.44 -18.09
C ARG A 4 -3.66 -23.10 -16.73
N ARG A 5 -2.44 -23.60 -16.48
CA ARG A 5 -2.02 -23.94 -15.12
C ARG A 5 -1.99 -22.64 -14.36
N ASP A 6 -2.88 -22.59 -13.39
CA ASP A 6 -3.24 -21.46 -12.56
C ASP A 6 -1.99 -20.80 -12.00
N LYS A 7 -1.97 -19.46 -12.04
CA LYS A 7 -0.97 -18.66 -11.35
C LYS A 7 -0.93 -19.18 -9.91
N GLU A 8 0.18 -19.81 -9.54
CA GLU A 8 0.65 -19.84 -8.17
C GLU A 8 0.63 -18.38 -7.72
N VAL A 9 -0.41 -18.03 -6.96
CA VAL A 9 -0.51 -16.70 -6.36
C VAL A 9 0.69 -16.65 -5.44
N ASP A 10 1.68 -15.84 -5.78
CA ASP A 10 2.82 -15.60 -4.91
C ASP A 10 2.27 -15.18 -3.53
N LEU A 11 2.33 -16.10 -2.56
CA LEU A 11 1.82 -15.89 -1.20
C LEU A 11 2.81 -15.10 -0.33
N SER A 12 3.83 -14.47 -0.94
CA SER A 12 4.88 -13.70 -0.24
C SER A 12 4.95 -12.23 -0.66
N GLY A 13 4.18 -11.82 -1.67
CA GLY A 13 4.16 -10.45 -2.18
C GLY A 13 3.22 -9.54 -1.40
N ALA A 14 3.67 -8.32 -1.10
CA ALA A 14 2.82 -7.23 -0.63
C ALA A 14 2.21 -6.48 -1.82
N THR A 15 0.94 -6.12 -1.75
CA THR A 15 0.36 -5.14 -2.68
C THR A 15 0.56 -3.74 -2.10
N TYR A 16 1.08 -2.81 -2.89
CA TYR A 16 1.38 -1.46 -2.45
C TYR A 16 0.39 -0.45 -3.02
N TYR A 17 0.09 0.57 -2.24
CA TYR A 17 -0.88 1.60 -2.58
C TYR A 17 -0.35 2.99 -2.24
N ALA A 18 -0.51 3.93 -3.15
CA ALA A 18 -0.33 5.35 -2.88
C ALA A 18 -1.64 5.93 -2.32
N LEU A 19 -1.56 6.62 -1.18
CA LEU A 19 -2.67 7.37 -0.61
C LEU A 19 -2.71 8.77 -1.22
N LEU A 20 -3.85 9.15 -1.77
CA LEU A 20 -4.08 10.38 -2.53
C LEU A 20 -5.09 11.26 -1.78
N ALA A 21 -4.64 11.87 -0.67
CA ALA A 21 -5.43 12.90 -0.02
C ALA A 21 -5.67 14.11 -0.93
N ALA A 22 -6.65 14.96 -0.61
CA ALA A 22 -7.02 16.11 -1.42
C ALA A 22 -5.81 16.92 -1.96
N GLY A 23 -5.72 17.03 -3.29
CA GLY A 23 -4.62 17.73 -3.98
C GLY A 23 -3.32 16.93 -4.13
N ARG A 24 -3.32 15.63 -3.86
CA ARG A 24 -2.18 14.72 -4.04
C ARG A 24 -2.36 13.86 -5.28
N SER A 25 -1.24 13.40 -5.85
CA SER A 25 -1.18 12.55 -7.05
C SER A 25 -0.26 11.36 -6.80
N ARG A 26 -0.24 10.39 -7.72
CA ARG A 26 0.64 9.22 -7.64
C ARG A 26 2.13 9.60 -7.51
N ASP A 27 2.57 10.67 -8.19
CA ASP A 27 3.95 11.19 -8.12
C ASP A 27 4.26 11.91 -6.80
N ASN A 28 3.21 12.41 -6.13
CA ASN A 28 3.31 13.14 -4.87
C ASN A 28 2.21 12.69 -3.89
N PRO A 29 2.24 11.44 -3.43
CA PRO A 29 1.18 10.91 -2.59
C PRO A 29 1.29 11.47 -1.17
N SER A 30 0.19 11.48 -0.41
CA SER A 30 0.20 11.87 1.01
C SER A 30 0.86 10.81 1.89
N GLY A 31 0.83 9.55 1.46
CA GLY A 31 1.43 8.41 2.14
C GLY A 31 1.44 7.17 1.25
N VAL A 32 2.02 6.10 1.75
CA VAL A 32 1.95 4.78 1.11
C VAL A 32 1.42 3.77 2.11
N ALA A 33 0.60 2.84 1.63
CA ALA A 33 0.09 1.71 2.36
C ALA A 33 0.51 0.42 1.66
N ARG A 34 0.56 -0.68 2.40
CA ARG A 34 0.78 -2.01 1.84
C ARG A 34 -0.17 -3.00 2.48
N ARG A 35 -0.61 -3.97 1.70
CA ARG A 35 -1.41 -5.12 2.12
C ARG A 35 -0.54 -6.35 2.01
N ARG A 36 -0.29 -7.02 3.13
CA ARG A 36 0.46 -8.27 3.19
C ARG A 36 -0.46 -9.42 3.54
N ARG A 37 -0.15 -10.60 3.01
CA ARG A 37 -0.81 -11.85 3.38
C ARG A 37 0.11 -12.64 4.30
N ASP A 38 -0.38 -12.97 5.49
CA ASP A 38 0.29 -13.81 6.48
C ASP A 38 -0.59 -15.04 6.75
N GLY A 39 -0.36 -16.10 5.97
CA GLY A 39 -1.26 -17.25 5.93
C GLY A 39 -2.67 -16.86 5.48
N ASP A 40 -3.66 -17.12 6.33
CA ASP A 40 -5.06 -16.71 6.12
C ASP A 40 -5.36 -15.27 6.58
N THR A 41 -4.40 -14.60 7.21
CA THR A 41 -4.56 -13.23 7.72
C THR A 41 -4.12 -12.22 6.67
N VAL A 42 -4.94 -11.18 6.46
CA VAL A 42 -4.55 -10.00 5.69
C VAL A 42 -4.17 -8.91 6.68
N ILE A 43 -2.94 -8.41 6.57
CA ILE A 43 -2.42 -7.33 7.42
C ILE A 43 -2.20 -6.12 6.53
N ASP A 44 -2.96 -5.08 6.81
CA ASP A 44 -2.81 -3.78 6.18
C ASP A 44 -1.89 -2.91 7.03
N GLU A 45 -0.92 -2.27 6.40
CA GLU A 45 0.05 -1.39 7.06
C GLU A 45 0.16 -0.07 6.30
N VAL A 46 0.36 1.03 7.02
CA VAL A 46 0.64 2.35 6.45
C VAL A 46 2.03 2.81 6.86
N PHE A 47 2.76 3.42 5.94
CA PHE A 47 4.05 4.02 6.26
C PHE A 47 3.83 5.38 6.92
N THR A 48 4.08 5.44 8.23
CA THR A 48 3.80 6.62 9.03
C THR A 48 4.93 7.64 8.98
N ARG A 49 4.64 8.86 9.47
CA ARG A 49 5.63 9.92 9.63
C ARG A 49 6.78 9.55 10.56
N ASN A 50 6.63 8.48 11.34
CA ASN A 50 7.66 7.96 12.24
C ASN A 50 8.67 7.04 11.51
N LEU A 51 8.58 6.97 10.19
CA LEU A 51 9.45 6.16 9.32
C LEU A 51 9.32 4.66 9.58
N ARG A 52 8.10 4.22 9.93
CA ARG A 52 7.77 2.81 10.22
C ARG A 52 6.47 2.43 9.53
N TRP A 53 6.36 1.16 9.19
CA TRP A 53 5.11 0.54 8.79
C TRP A 53 4.33 0.21 10.07
N ASP A 54 3.14 0.78 10.22
CA ASP A 54 2.26 0.52 11.35
C ASP A 54 0.96 -0.14 10.85
N PRO A 55 0.41 -1.15 11.55
CA PRO A 55 -0.86 -1.75 11.21
C PRO A 55 -1.98 -0.71 11.10
N THR A 56 -2.88 -0.88 10.13
CA THR A 56 -3.97 0.06 9.88
C THR A 56 -5.25 -0.65 9.47
N ASP A 57 -6.40 -0.11 9.89
CA ASP A 57 -7.72 -0.54 9.41
C ASP A 57 -8.18 0.31 8.20
N TYR A 58 -7.26 1.03 7.54
CA TYR A 58 -7.59 2.02 6.49
C TYR A 58 -8.48 1.45 5.40
N PHE A 59 -8.13 0.29 4.85
CA PHE A 59 -8.88 -0.33 3.76
C PHE A 59 -10.21 -0.93 4.23
N ASP A 60 -10.30 -1.40 5.47
CA ASP A 60 -11.56 -1.84 6.04
C ASP A 60 -12.55 -0.67 6.21
N ARG A 61 -12.05 0.53 6.55
CA ARG A 61 -12.87 1.75 6.61
C ARG A 61 -13.27 2.27 5.24
N GLU A 62 -12.37 2.17 4.25
CA GLU A 62 -12.65 2.53 2.85
C GLU A 62 -13.78 1.68 2.28
N ARG A 63 -13.74 0.36 2.48
CA ARG A 63 -14.81 -0.58 2.10
C ARG A 63 -16.18 -0.21 2.68
N LEU A 64 -16.22 0.46 3.84
CA LEU A 64 -17.44 0.95 4.48
C LEU A 64 -17.89 2.34 3.96
N GLY A 65 -17.22 2.88 2.95
CA GLY A 65 -17.51 4.19 2.36
C GLY A 65 -17.18 5.37 3.28
N ARG A 66 -16.23 5.21 4.21
CA ARG A 66 -15.91 6.21 5.25
C ARG A 66 -14.61 6.98 5.03
N ASN A 67 -13.94 6.80 3.89
CA ASN A 67 -12.71 7.53 3.58
C ASN A 67 -12.97 8.53 2.44
N ASP A 68 -12.54 9.77 2.66
CA ASP A 68 -12.52 10.85 1.66
C ASP A 68 -11.26 10.78 0.75
N ASP A 69 -10.30 9.92 1.08
CA ASP A 69 -9.02 9.79 0.38
C ASP A 69 -9.08 8.70 -0.71
N GLU A 70 -8.70 9.07 -1.93
CA GLU A 70 -8.49 8.12 -3.03
C GLU A 70 -7.18 7.34 -2.79
N HIS A 71 -7.09 6.11 -3.28
CA HIS A 71 -5.83 5.38 -3.30
C HIS A 71 -5.67 4.64 -4.62
N VAL A 72 -4.42 4.48 -5.06
CA VAL A 72 -4.09 3.79 -6.30
C VAL A 72 -3.04 2.73 -6.03
N GLU A 73 -3.18 1.56 -6.66
CA GLU A 73 -2.15 0.53 -6.62
C GLU A 73 -0.87 1.04 -7.32
N ILE A 74 0.26 0.83 -6.65
CA ILE A 74 1.59 1.19 -7.13
C ILE A 74 2.49 -0.04 -7.07
N THR A 75 3.59 0.03 -7.82
CA THR A 75 4.64 -0.99 -7.73
C THR A 75 5.41 -0.88 -6.41
N GLU A 76 6.05 -1.98 -6.02
CA GLU A 76 6.96 -1.98 -4.86
C GLU A 76 8.09 -0.96 -5.02
N ALA A 77 8.64 -0.82 -6.23
CA ALA A 77 9.69 0.16 -6.53
C ALA A 77 9.22 1.61 -6.27
N GLU A 78 8.00 1.97 -6.67
CA GLU A 78 7.43 3.29 -6.39
C GLU A 78 7.22 3.53 -4.88
N ALA A 79 6.82 2.49 -4.15
CA ALA A 79 6.68 2.56 -2.70
C ALA A 79 8.05 2.77 -2.02
N ASP A 80 9.07 2.05 -2.46
CA ASP A 80 10.44 2.17 -1.97
C ASP A 80 11.04 3.55 -2.27
N GLU A 81 10.83 4.10 -3.46
CA GLU A 81 11.23 5.47 -3.79
C GLU A 81 10.60 6.49 -2.84
N PHE A 82 9.30 6.32 -2.52
CA PHE A 82 8.63 7.19 -1.55
C PHE A 82 9.25 7.07 -0.15
N VAL A 83 9.46 5.85 0.35
CA VAL A 83 10.06 5.59 1.67
C VAL A 83 11.46 6.20 1.76
N GLN A 84 12.28 6.00 0.73
CA GLN A 84 13.63 6.58 0.65
C GLN A 84 13.56 8.12 0.66
N ARG A 85 12.68 8.71 -0.16
CA ARG A 85 12.49 10.17 -0.24
C ARG A 85 12.08 10.78 1.10
N VAL A 86 11.14 10.16 1.82
CA VAL A 86 10.66 10.66 3.11
C VAL A 86 11.72 10.48 4.20
N THR A 87 12.43 9.35 4.19
CA THR A 87 13.52 9.07 5.15
C THR A 87 14.69 10.03 4.96
N ALA A 88 15.11 10.28 3.70
CA ALA A 88 16.19 11.21 3.38
C ALA A 88 15.89 12.66 3.80
N LYS A 89 14.62 13.10 3.72
CA LYS A 89 14.20 14.44 4.15
C LYS A 89 14.19 14.63 5.67
N ARG A 90 14.24 13.55 6.46
CA ARG A 90 14.18 13.58 7.94
C ARG A 90 15.51 13.28 8.61
N ARG A 91 16.58 13.15 7.84
CA ARG A 91 17.96 12.98 8.31
C ARG A 91 18.66 14.33 8.39
#